data_AF-A0A3A9EA05-F1
#
_entry.id   AF-A0A3A9EA05-F1
#
_cell.length_a   1.000
_cell.length_b   1.000
_cell.length_c   1.000
_cell.angle_alpha   90.00
_cell.angle_beta   90.00
_cell.angle_gamma   90.00
#
_symmetry.space_group_name_H-M   'P 1'
#
loop_
_entity.id
_entity.type
_entity.pdbx_description
1 polymer ?
#
loop_
_entity_poly.entity_id
_entity_poly.type
_entity_poly.pdbx_seq_one_letter_code
_entity_poly.pdbx_strand_id
1 'polypeptide(L)'
;MANQAELIPFVMRVRVGDEYIPHAPLTTASQVLMPDDTTLEDYIAMTEPSELLCQIQHNLNGYPNVLLLERRYTAGTGGAGDGPAGGEELTQYPCRQTYQDANNLTVYTVKKFAELGTPTINKISDYVYTLTYSGADSLYIKLLLNI
;
A
#
# COMPACT_ATOMS: atom_id res chain seq x y z
N MET A 1 -7.45 -37.03 21.30
CA MET A 1 -6.69 -36.28 20.27
C MET A 1 -7.72 -35.60 19.38
N ALA A 2 -7.92 -34.30 19.53
CA ALA A 2 -8.85 -33.55 18.68
C ALA A 2 -8.16 -33.32 17.33
N ASN A 3 -8.75 -33.85 16.25
CA ASN A 3 -8.32 -33.62 14.88
C ASN A 3 -8.58 -32.14 14.57
N GLN A 4 -7.54 -31.32 14.58
CA GLN A 4 -7.64 -29.89 14.41
C GLN A 4 -8.03 -29.58 12.96
N ALA A 5 -9.31 -29.21 12.81
CA ALA A 5 -9.86 -28.39 11.74
C ALA A 5 -9.60 -28.89 10.32
N GLU A 6 -10.56 -29.67 9.85
CA GLU A 6 -11.04 -29.66 8.47
C GLU A 6 -11.03 -28.21 7.93
N LEU A 7 -9.95 -27.86 7.22
CA LEU A 7 -9.97 -26.75 6.28
C LEU A 7 -11.07 -27.09 5.30
N ILE A 8 -12.24 -26.46 5.43
CA ILE A 8 -13.31 -26.55 4.44
C ILE A 8 -12.69 -26.04 3.14
N PRO A 9 -12.39 -26.90 2.14
CA PRO A 9 -11.94 -26.38 0.87
C PRO A 9 -13.10 -25.57 0.32
N PHE A 10 -12.84 -24.31 -0.04
CA PHE A 10 -13.79 -23.42 -0.70
C PHE A 10 -14.08 -23.99 -2.11
N VAL A 11 -14.82 -25.09 -2.18
CA VAL A 11 -15.23 -25.70 -3.44
C VAL A 11 -16.42 -24.89 -3.94
N MET A 12 -16.14 -23.93 -4.82
CA MET A 12 -17.20 -23.33 -5.63
C MET A 12 -17.95 -24.45 -6.35
N ARG A 13 -19.28 -24.45 -6.25
CA ARG A 13 -20.15 -25.38 -6.97
C ARG A 13 -20.90 -24.59 -8.02
N VAL A 14 -20.80 -25.01 -9.28
CA VAL A 14 -21.58 -24.43 -10.37
C VAL A 14 -22.77 -25.34 -10.64
N ARG A 15 -23.96 -24.74 -10.79
CA ARG A 15 -25.17 -25.47 -11.16
C ARG A 15 -25.17 -25.69 -12.66
N VAL A 16 -25.13 -26.95 -13.10
CA VAL A 16 -25.26 -27.34 -14.50
C VAL A 16 -26.50 -28.22 -14.62
N GLY A 17 -27.59 -27.65 -15.14
CA GLY A 17 -28.90 -28.31 -15.09
C GLY A 17 -29.44 -28.43 -13.65
N ASP A 18 -29.72 -29.65 -13.22
CA ASP A 18 -30.18 -29.96 -11.85
C ASP A 18 -29.08 -30.53 -10.93
N GLU A 19 -27.85 -30.58 -11.42
CA GLU A 19 -26.70 -31.07 -10.64
C GLU A 19 -25.80 -29.92 -10.19
N TYR A 20 -25.27 -30.06 -8.97
CA TYR A 20 -24.19 -29.22 -8.46
C TYR A 20 -22.86 -29.93 -8.69
N ILE A 21 -22.12 -29.48 -9.69
CA ILE A 21 -20.81 -30.06 -10.01
C ILE A 21 -19.76 -29.32 -9.17
N PRO A 22 -18.91 -30.04 -8.40
CA PRO A 22 -17.76 -29.40 -7.74
C PRO A 22 -16.83 -28.87 -8.83
N HIS A 23 -16.58 -27.56 -8.85
CA HIS A 23 -15.42 -27.06 -9.58
C HIS A 23 -14.17 -27.69 -8.94
N ALA A 24 -13.18 -28.04 -9.75
CA ALA A 24 -11.89 -28.48 -9.23
C ALA A 24 -11.45 -27.55 -8.08
N PRO A 25 -10.91 -28.09 -6.98
CA PRO A 25 -10.54 -27.25 -5.84
C PRO A 25 -9.65 -26.11 -6.33
N LEU A 26 -9.96 -24.89 -5.88
CA LEU A 26 -9.08 -23.75 -6.11
C LEU A 26 -7.77 -24.07 -5.38
N THR A 27 -6.72 -24.34 -6.14
CA THR A 27 -5.41 -24.78 -5.67
C THR A 27 -4.36 -23.68 -5.75
N THR A 28 -4.65 -22.59 -6.47
CA THR A 28 -3.77 -21.42 -6.59
C THR A 28 -4.53 -20.11 -6.41
N ALA A 29 -3.83 -19.04 -6.02
CA ALA A 29 -4.41 -17.70 -5.87
C ALA A 29 -4.98 -17.15 -7.19
N SER A 30 -4.39 -17.50 -8.33
CA SER A 30 -4.85 -17.08 -9.67
C SER A 30 -6.26 -17.57 -10.03
N GLN A 31 -6.77 -18.59 -9.31
CA GLN A 31 -8.11 -19.16 -9.54
C GLN A 31 -9.19 -18.49 -8.67
N VAL A 32 -8.79 -17.70 -7.67
CA VAL A 32 -9.72 -16.93 -6.83
C VAL A 32 -9.89 -15.55 -7.46
N LEU A 33 -11.13 -15.17 -7.73
CA LEU A 33 -11.47 -13.85 -8.23
C LEU A 33 -11.94 -12.96 -7.09
N MET A 34 -11.48 -11.71 -7.09
CA MET A 34 -11.96 -10.63 -6.26
C MET A 34 -13.30 -10.09 -6.82
N PRO A 35 -14.06 -9.28 -6.08
CA PRO A 35 -15.38 -8.78 -6.51
C PRO A 35 -15.41 -8.00 -7.84
N ASP A 36 -14.26 -7.55 -8.33
CA ASP A 36 -14.05 -6.82 -9.57
C ASP A 36 -13.45 -7.69 -10.71
N ASP A 37 -13.54 -9.02 -10.57
CA ASP A 37 -12.97 -10.01 -11.50
C ASP A 37 -11.43 -9.99 -11.62
N THR A 38 -10.73 -9.26 -10.75
CA THR A 38 -9.26 -9.38 -10.64
C THR A 38 -8.88 -10.68 -9.94
N THR A 39 -7.77 -11.31 -10.33
CA THR A 39 -7.32 -12.50 -9.61
C THR A 39 -6.75 -12.11 -8.24
N LEU A 40 -6.86 -12.98 -7.24
CA LEU A 40 -6.26 -12.74 -5.92
C LEU A 40 -4.73 -12.59 -6.04
N GLU A 41 -4.10 -13.30 -6.98
CA GLU A 41 -2.66 -13.13 -7.27
C GLU A 41 -2.35 -11.71 -7.73
N ASP A 42 -3.11 -11.18 -8.70
CA ASP A 42 -2.94 -9.79 -9.17
C ASP A 42 -3.24 -8.79 -8.06
N TYR A 43 -4.28 -9.03 -7.26
CA TYR A 43 -4.63 -8.17 -6.13
C TYR A 43 -3.50 -8.10 -5.09
N ILE A 44 -2.90 -9.25 -4.75
CA ILE A 44 -1.74 -9.30 -3.85
C ILE A 44 -0.57 -8.54 -4.48
N ALA A 45 -0.26 -8.78 -5.75
CA ALA A 45 0.83 -8.09 -6.45
C ALA A 45 0.62 -6.56 -6.50
N MET A 46 -0.62 -6.09 -6.61
CA MET A 46 -0.96 -4.66 -6.61
C MET A 46 -0.89 -4.03 -5.21
N THR A 47 -1.01 -4.81 -4.13
CA THR A 47 -1.07 -4.33 -2.75
C THR A 47 0.22 -4.59 -1.96
N GLU A 48 1.15 -5.39 -2.49
CA GLU A 48 2.45 -5.65 -1.89
C GLU A 48 3.38 -4.42 -2.04
N PRO A 49 4.02 -3.96 -0.95
CA PRO A 49 4.96 -2.83 -1.00
C PRO A 49 6.36 -3.27 -1.48
N SER A 50 6.45 -3.70 -2.73
CA SER A 50 7.67 -4.22 -3.35
C SER A 50 8.42 -3.20 -4.22
N GLU A 51 7.74 -2.13 -4.66
CA GLU A 51 8.30 -1.14 -5.59
C GLU A 51 9.06 -0.03 -4.87
N LEU A 52 10.19 0.41 -5.42
CA LEU A 52 11.00 1.48 -4.83
C LEU A 52 10.23 2.82 -4.86
N LEU A 53 10.03 3.44 -3.68
CA LEU A 53 9.45 4.78 -3.58
C LEU A 53 10.52 5.85 -3.49
N CYS A 54 11.39 5.76 -2.47
CA CYS A 54 12.43 6.76 -2.23
C CYS A 54 13.49 6.29 -1.24
N GLN A 55 14.59 7.04 -1.15
CA GLN A 55 15.61 6.92 -0.11
C GLN A 55 15.59 8.17 0.76
N ILE A 56 15.72 8.00 2.07
CA ILE A 56 15.64 9.07 3.06
C ILE A 56 16.86 9.04 3.98
N GLN A 57 17.56 10.17 4.05
CA GLN A 57 18.58 10.46 5.06
C GLN A 57 17.95 11.28 6.20
N HIS A 58 17.73 10.65 7.35
CA HIS A 58 16.92 11.20 8.44
C HIS A 58 17.67 11.64 9.69
N ASN A 59 18.94 11.25 9.88
CA ASN A 59 19.78 11.70 11.00
C ASN A 59 19.23 11.40 12.42
N LEU A 60 18.37 10.39 12.58
CA LEU A 60 17.76 10.06 13.88
C LEU A 60 18.61 9.11 14.73
N ASN A 61 19.71 8.59 14.19
CA ASN A 61 20.56 7.58 14.84
C ASN A 61 19.75 6.39 15.39
N GLY A 62 18.86 5.83 14.56
CA GLY A 62 18.01 4.70 14.89
C GLY A 62 17.28 4.15 13.67
N TYR A 63 16.38 3.19 13.89
CA TYR A 63 15.68 2.45 12.84
C TYR A 63 14.17 2.71 12.92
N PRO A 64 13.70 3.89 12.48
CA PRO A 64 12.30 4.27 12.65
C PRO A 64 11.37 3.48 11.73
N ASN A 65 10.18 3.17 12.24
CA ASN A 65 9.09 2.67 11.43
C ASN A 65 8.60 3.74 10.44
N VAL A 66 8.10 3.32 9.29
CA VAL A 66 7.60 4.23 8.24
C VAL A 66 6.08 4.17 8.19
N LEU A 67 5.46 5.34 8.21
CA LEU A 67 4.03 5.52 7.97
C LEU A 67 3.85 6.34 6.69
N LEU A 68 3.23 5.72 5.68
CA LEU A 68 2.92 6.35 4.39
C LEU A 68 1.45 6.75 4.31
N LEU A 69 1.20 8.01 3.99
CA LEU A 69 -0.14 8.60 3.95
C LEU A 69 -0.34 9.36 2.64
N GLU A 70 -1.46 9.16 1.97
CA GLU A 70 -1.92 10.02 0.87
C GLU A 70 -2.88 11.05 1.44
N ARG A 71 -2.73 12.31 1.04
CA ARG A 71 -3.68 13.36 1.38
C ARG A 71 -3.97 14.22 0.17
N ARG A 72 -5.25 14.33 -0.18
CA ARG A 72 -5.73 15.21 -1.24
C ARG A 72 -6.13 16.57 -0.70
N TYR A 73 -6.03 17.60 -1.54
CA TYR A 73 -6.41 18.99 -1.23
C TYR A 73 -5.67 19.59 -0.03
N THR A 74 -4.38 19.31 0.10
CA THR A 74 -3.55 19.90 1.16
C THR A 74 -3.42 21.41 0.98
N ALA A 75 -3.24 22.13 2.10
CA ALA A 75 -3.09 23.58 2.07
C ALA A 75 -1.90 23.95 1.17
N GLY A 76 -2.17 24.70 0.09
CA GLY A 76 -1.17 25.09 -0.91
C GLY A 76 -1.09 24.19 -2.15
N THR A 77 -1.83 23.07 -2.21
CA THR A 77 -1.94 22.21 -3.41
C THR A 77 -3.35 22.22 -4.00
N GLY A 78 -4.39 22.44 -3.18
CA GLY A 78 -5.74 22.73 -3.65
C GLY A 78 -5.90 24.17 -4.11
N GLY A 79 -6.49 24.39 -5.29
CA GLY A 79 -6.94 25.71 -5.72
C GLY A 79 -7.90 26.33 -4.70
N ALA A 80 -7.93 27.66 -4.59
CA ALA A 80 -8.88 28.32 -3.70
C ALA A 80 -10.32 27.96 -4.12
N GLY A 81 -11.02 27.20 -3.28
CA GLY A 81 -12.38 26.72 -3.55
C GLY A 81 -12.47 25.27 -4.06
N ASP A 82 -11.35 24.61 -4.36
CA ASP A 82 -11.32 23.20 -4.75
C ASP A 82 -11.12 22.32 -3.50
N GLY A 83 -12.24 21.94 -2.88
CA GLY A 83 -12.29 20.98 -1.77
C GLY A 83 -12.24 21.62 -0.36
N PRO A 84 -12.37 20.78 0.69
CA PRO A 84 -12.37 21.25 2.07
C PRO A 84 -11.03 21.88 2.45
N ALA A 85 -11.09 23.09 3.03
CA ALA A 85 -9.90 23.78 3.50
C ALA A 85 -9.18 22.94 4.57
N GLY A 86 -7.96 22.52 4.26
CA GLY A 86 -7.18 21.63 5.12
C GLY A 86 -7.16 20.17 4.70
N GLY A 87 -7.75 19.80 3.57
CA GLY A 87 -7.70 18.44 3.02
C GLY A 87 -8.93 17.61 3.35
N GLU A 88 -9.20 16.62 2.51
CA GLU A 88 -10.38 15.77 2.59
C GLU A 88 -10.10 14.51 3.40
N GLU A 89 -9.68 13.44 2.72
CA GLU A 89 -9.39 12.15 3.30
C GLU A 89 -7.89 11.95 3.47
N LEU A 90 -7.50 11.31 4.59
CA LEU A 90 -6.15 10.86 4.84
C LEU A 90 -6.15 9.33 4.78
N THR A 91 -5.59 8.78 3.70
CA THR A 91 -5.56 7.34 3.48
C THR A 91 -4.17 6.81 3.81
N GLN A 92 -4.10 5.77 4.64
CA GLN A 92 -2.85 5.06 4.91
C GLN A 92 -2.62 3.98 3.86
N TYR A 93 -1.39 3.91 3.36
CA TYR A 93 -1.00 2.89 2.39
C TYR A 93 0.04 1.92 2.95
N PRO A 94 0.01 0.65 2.50
CA PRO A 94 1.08 -0.29 2.79
C PRO A 94 2.43 0.27 2.33
N CYS A 95 3.43 0.11 3.19
CA CYS A 95 4.81 0.41 2.85
C CYS A 95 5.72 -0.58 3.57
N ARG A 96 6.92 -0.74 3.02
CA ARG A 96 7.99 -1.54 3.61
C ARG A 96 9.26 -0.71 3.59
N GLN A 97 10.08 -0.83 4.61
CA GLN A 97 11.35 -0.13 4.69
C GLN A 97 12.51 -1.10 4.89
N THR A 98 13.65 -0.76 4.30
CA THR A 98 14.94 -1.38 4.59
C THR A 98 15.90 -0.30 5.09
N TYR A 99 16.89 -0.70 5.87
CA TYR A 99 17.84 0.23 6.48
C TYR A 99 19.23 -0.06 5.93
N GLN A 100 19.89 0.99 5.43
CA GLN A 100 21.29 0.92 5.06
C GLN A 100 22.17 1.11 6.30
N ASP A 101 21.78 2.02 7.19
CA ASP A 101 22.41 2.29 8.48
C ASP A 101 21.41 3.01 9.42
N ALA A 102 21.87 3.48 10.58
CA ALA A 102 21.04 4.14 11.60
C ALA A 102 20.52 5.55 11.20
N ASN A 103 20.90 6.09 10.05
CA ASN A 103 20.49 7.39 9.56
C ASN A 103 19.91 7.37 8.15
N ASN A 104 19.91 6.20 7.49
CA ASN A 104 19.50 6.03 6.11
C ASN A 104 18.56 4.84 5.95
N LEU A 105 17.43 5.09 5.29
CA LEU A 105 16.45 4.06 4.95
C LEU A 105 15.96 4.20 3.51
N THR A 106 15.50 3.08 2.96
CA THR A 106 14.80 3.01 1.68
C THR A 106 13.36 2.59 1.92
N VAL A 107 12.43 3.34 1.33
CA VAL A 107 11.00 3.07 1.42
C VAL A 107 10.54 2.43 0.12
N TYR A 108 9.74 1.37 0.26
CA TYR A 108 9.04 0.67 -0.80
C TYR A 108 7.53 0.85 -0.63
N THR A 109 6.82 0.84 -1.75
CA THR A 109 5.38 1.10 -1.82
C THR A 109 4.71 0.19 -2.85
N VAL A 110 3.40 0.33 -2.97
CA VAL A 110 2.56 -0.40 -3.91
C VAL A 110 2.70 0.15 -5.33
N LYS A 111 2.47 -0.72 -6.31
CA LYS A 111 2.69 -0.44 -7.74
C LYS A 111 2.03 0.86 -8.23
N LYS A 112 0.82 1.17 -7.76
CA LYS A 112 0.06 2.39 -8.07
C LYS A 112 0.90 3.66 -7.94
N PHE A 113 1.75 3.78 -6.92
CA PHE A 113 2.56 4.99 -6.72
C PHE A 113 3.86 4.98 -7.51
N ALA A 114 4.44 3.81 -7.76
CA ALA A 114 5.60 3.68 -8.63
C ALA A 114 5.29 4.08 -10.08
N GLU A 115 4.06 3.81 -10.54
CA GLU A 115 3.56 4.19 -11.86
C GLU A 115 3.41 5.72 -12.04
N LEU A 116 3.37 6.50 -10.95
CA LEU A 116 3.39 7.96 -11.01
C LEU A 116 4.79 8.52 -11.34
N GLY A 117 5.80 7.67 -11.41
CA GLY A 117 7.20 8.04 -11.67
C GLY A 117 7.96 8.42 -10.41
N THR A 118 9.04 9.17 -10.56
CA THR A 118 9.91 9.55 -9.44
C THR A 118 9.38 10.81 -8.75
N PRO A 119 9.04 10.75 -7.45
CA PRO A 119 8.57 11.93 -6.72
C PRO A 119 9.72 12.90 -6.41
N THR A 120 9.38 14.18 -6.25
CA THR A 120 10.26 15.15 -5.58
C THR A 120 10.08 15.02 -4.07
N ILE A 121 11.18 14.83 -3.34
CA ILE A 121 11.18 14.69 -1.88
C ILE A 121 11.46 16.05 -1.25
N ASN A 122 10.56 16.51 -0.38
CA ASN A 122 10.76 17.70 0.44
C ASN A 122 10.83 17.31 1.91
N LYS A 123 11.92 17.68 2.58
CA LYS A 123 12.10 17.44 4.02
C LYS A 123 11.44 18.56 4.81
N ILE A 124 10.43 18.23 5.61
CA ILE A 124 9.83 19.17 6.58
C ILE A 124 10.62 19.12 7.89
N SER A 125 10.98 17.93 8.33
CA SER A 125 11.83 17.69 9.51
C SER A 125 12.53 16.34 9.39
N ASP A 126 13.39 15.99 10.36
CA ASP A 126 14.01 14.66 10.42
C ASP A 126 12.97 13.53 10.52
N TYR A 127 11.76 13.81 10.99
CA TYR A 127 10.67 12.84 11.16
C TYR A 127 9.60 12.90 10.07
N VAL A 128 9.55 13.96 9.25
CA VAL A 128 8.42 14.20 8.34
C VAL A 128 8.92 14.66 6.97
N TYR A 129 8.45 13.97 5.93
CA TYR A 129 8.79 14.23 4.54
C TYR A 129 7.52 14.28 3.70
N THR A 130 7.53 15.10 2.66
CA THR A 130 6.49 15.09 1.62
C THR A 130 7.07 14.64 0.30
N LEU A 131 6.27 13.90 -0.45
CA LEU A 131 6.56 13.44 -1.79
C LEU A 131 5.52 14.05 -2.72
N THR A 132 5.98 14.77 -3.73
CA THR A 132 5.11 15.42 -4.71
C THR A 132 5.39 14.88 -6.10
N TYR A 133 4.34 14.47 -6.80
CA TYR A 133 4.39 14.08 -8.21
C TYR A 133 3.95 15.25 -9.09
N SER A 134 4.33 15.23 -10.37
CA SER A 134 3.87 16.23 -11.34
C SER A 134 2.36 16.08 -11.56
N GLY A 135 1.53 16.90 -10.89
CA GLY A 135 0.09 16.91 -11.15
C GLY A 135 -0.87 16.92 -9.96
N ALA A 136 -0.41 17.14 -8.71
CA ALA A 136 -1.20 17.50 -7.51
C ALA A 136 -1.41 16.43 -6.43
N ASP A 137 -0.99 15.17 -6.62
CA ASP A 137 -1.02 14.20 -5.52
C ASP A 137 0.23 14.31 -4.64
N SER A 138 0.00 14.45 -3.33
CA SER A 138 1.05 14.55 -2.31
C SER A 138 0.97 13.36 -1.35
N LEU A 139 2.08 12.65 -1.21
CA LEU A 139 2.25 11.66 -0.15
C LEU A 139 3.04 12.26 1.00
N TYR A 140 2.77 11.74 2.19
CA TYR A 140 3.46 12.08 3.43
C TYR A 140 4.12 10.84 3.98
N ILE A 141 5.39 10.97 4.33
CA ILE A 141 6.11 9.96 5.09
C ILE A 141 6.33 10.52 6.49
N LYS A 142 5.89 9.76 7.49
CA LYS A 142 6.23 9.98 8.90
C LYS A 142 7.12 8.86 9.38
N LEU A 143 8.23 9.24 10.01
CA LEU A 143 9.14 8.32 10.68
C LEU A 143 8.71 8.23 12.15
N LEU A 144 8.50 7.00 12.63
CA LEU A 144 8.07 6.69 13.98
C LEU A 144 9.22 5.96 14.67
N LEU A 145 9.99 6.68 15.48
CA LEU A 145 11.03 6.07 16.28
C LEU A 145 10.37 5.31 17.44
N ASN A 146 10.65 4.01 17.54
CA ASN A 146 10.23 3.23 18.70
C ASN A 146 11.16 3.63 19.86
N ILE A 147 10.62 4.34 20.85
CA ILE A 147 11.31 4.74 22.08
C ILE A 147 10.91 3.77 23.19
#